data_AF-A0A4W2DNJ9-F1
#
_entry.id   AF-A0A4W2DNJ9-F1
#
_cell.length_a   1.000
_cell.length_b   1.000
_cell.length_c   1.000
_cell.angle_alpha   90.00
_cell.angle_beta   90.00
_cell.angle_gamma   90.00
#
_symmetry.space_group_name_H-M   'P 1'
#
loop_
_entity.id
_entity.type
_entity.pdbx_description
1 polymer ?
#
loop_
_entity_poly.entity_id
_entity_poly.type
_entity_poly.pdbx_seq_one_letter_code
_entity_poly.pdbx_strand_id
1 'polypeptide(L)'
;MRRLQVVLGHLKGRPASDPEPQATPCWSGARRASAEDVVVVHGRRTAIGRSGRGGFKDTTPDELLSAVMTAVLQDVKLSPAQLGDICVVTSRRLCLCQLSIGSVRRGSRRWPA
;
A
#
# COMPACT_ATOMS: atom_id res chain seq x y z
N MET A 1 -19.53 34.32 -17.08
CA MET A 1 -20.00 33.34 -18.09
C MET A 1 -18.89 32.71 -18.97
N ARG A 2 -17.59 32.91 -18.70
CA ARG A 2 -16.50 32.31 -19.52
C ARG A 2 -16.37 30.78 -19.40
N ARG A 3 -16.61 30.21 -18.20
CA ARG A 3 -16.51 28.76 -17.99
C ARG A 3 -17.50 27.95 -18.84
N LEU A 4 -18.74 28.43 -18.99
CA LEU A 4 -19.76 27.75 -19.80
C LEU A 4 -19.41 27.75 -21.29
N GLN A 5 -18.84 28.84 -21.81
CA GLN A 5 -18.38 28.90 -23.20
C GLN A 5 -17.24 27.92 -23.48
N VAL A 6 -16.31 27.74 -22.55
CA VAL A 6 -15.20 26.78 -22.69
C VAL A 6 -15.72 25.35 -22.71
N VAL A 7 -16.60 25.00 -21.75
CA VAL A 7 -17.19 23.64 -21.68
C VAL A 7 -18.03 23.34 -22.93
N LEU A 8 -18.85 24.27 -23.38
CA LEU A 8 -19.64 24.11 -24.61
C LEU A 8 -18.77 24.04 -25.86
N GLY A 9 -17.62 24.73 -25.89
CA GLY A 9 -16.66 24.66 -26.98
C GLY A 9 -16.07 23.26 -27.17
N HIS A 10 -15.81 22.53 -26.09
CA HIS A 10 -15.33 21.14 -26.15
C HIS A 10 -16.39 20.15 -26.65
N LEU A 11 -17.67 20.46 -26.51
CA LEU A 11 -18.78 19.60 -26.95
C LEU A 11 -19.18 19.84 -28.42
N LYS A 12 -18.87 21.01 -29.00
CA LYS A 12 -19.50 21.48 -30.24
C LYS A 12 -18.87 21.00 -31.56
N GLY A 13 -18.03 19.98 -31.54
CA GLY A 13 -17.64 19.28 -32.77
C GLY A 13 -16.16 18.96 -32.83
N ARG A 14 -15.90 17.66 -32.84
CA ARG A 14 -14.58 17.10 -33.15
C ARG A 14 -14.31 17.29 -34.65
N PRO A 15 -13.14 17.82 -35.06
CA PRO A 15 -12.78 17.84 -36.47
C PRO A 15 -12.65 16.40 -36.98
N ALA A 16 -13.19 16.12 -38.16
CA ALA A 16 -13.31 14.78 -38.73
C ALA A 16 -11.95 14.09 -39.03
N SER A 17 -10.84 14.78 -38.81
CA SER A 17 -9.47 14.35 -39.10
C SER A 17 -8.70 13.80 -37.90
N ASP A 18 -9.24 13.88 -36.68
CA ASP A 18 -8.58 13.33 -35.49
C ASP A 18 -8.88 11.83 -35.33
N PRO A 19 -7.86 10.98 -35.06
CA PRO A 19 -8.07 9.55 -34.84
C PRO A 19 -9.15 9.35 -33.78
N GLU A 20 -10.09 8.47 -34.08
CA GLU A 20 -11.19 8.18 -33.20
C GLU A 20 -10.66 7.67 -31.85
N PRO A 21 -11.09 8.24 -30.70
CA PRO A 21 -10.77 7.70 -29.39
C PRO A 21 -11.43 6.33 -29.32
N GLN A 22 -10.67 5.32 -29.72
CA GLN A 22 -11.06 3.95 -29.57
C GLN A 22 -10.89 3.61 -28.09
N ALA A 23 -11.94 3.05 -27.50
CA ALA A 23 -11.82 2.44 -26.20
C ALA A 23 -10.76 1.35 -26.31
N THR A 24 -9.59 1.56 -25.70
CA THR A 24 -8.66 0.46 -25.48
C THR A 24 -9.40 -0.60 -24.69
N PRO A 25 -9.34 -1.89 -25.09
CA PRO A 25 -9.93 -2.95 -24.29
C PRO A 25 -9.33 -2.85 -22.90
N CYS A 26 -10.15 -2.42 -21.94
CA CYS A 26 -9.79 -2.50 -20.54
C CYS A 26 -9.45 -3.97 -20.30
N TRP A 27 -8.35 -4.26 -19.60
CA TRP A 27 -8.06 -5.60 -19.07
C TRP A 27 -9.08 -6.05 -18.00
N SER A 28 -10.32 -5.55 -18.09
CA SER A 28 -11.49 -5.89 -17.29
C SER A 28 -12.21 -7.14 -17.81
N GLY A 29 -11.52 -8.03 -18.51
CA GLY A 29 -11.96 -9.41 -18.60
C GLY A 29 -11.62 -10.07 -17.27
N ALA A 30 -12.61 -10.62 -16.56
CA ALA A 30 -12.35 -11.46 -15.40
C ALA A 30 -11.47 -12.64 -15.87
N ARG A 31 -10.16 -12.50 -15.68
CA ARG A 31 -9.20 -13.57 -15.93
C ARG A 31 -9.61 -14.74 -15.04
N ARG A 32 -9.69 -15.95 -15.60
CA ARG A 32 -10.01 -17.14 -14.80
C ARG A 32 -9.03 -17.23 -13.65
N ALA A 33 -9.55 -17.35 -12.43
CA ALA A 33 -8.74 -17.56 -11.25
C ALA A 33 -7.89 -18.81 -11.47
N SER A 34 -6.57 -18.62 -11.41
CA SER A 34 -5.58 -19.66 -11.63
C SER A 34 -4.92 -20.00 -10.29
N ALA A 35 -4.40 -21.22 -10.14
CA ALA A 35 -3.80 -21.65 -8.87
C ALA A 35 -2.49 -20.89 -8.55
N GLU A 36 -1.87 -20.32 -9.58
CA GLU A 36 -0.67 -19.50 -9.54
C GLU A 36 -0.90 -18.00 -9.27
N ASP A 37 -2.15 -17.57 -9.10
CA ASP A 37 -2.46 -16.16 -8.88
C ASP A 37 -2.01 -15.68 -7.49
N VAL A 38 -1.43 -14.48 -7.44
CA VAL A 38 -1.07 -13.83 -6.17
C VAL A 38 -2.30 -13.17 -5.57
N VAL A 39 -2.70 -13.63 -4.39
CA VAL A 39 -3.93 -13.19 -3.73
C VAL A 39 -3.64 -12.40 -2.45
N VAL A 40 -4.48 -11.40 -2.16
CA VAL A 40 -4.47 -10.68 -0.88
C VAL A 40 -5.40 -11.39 0.08
N VAL A 41 -4.84 -12.03 1.11
CA VAL A 41 -5.60 -12.85 2.07
C VAL A 41 -6.25 -12.01 3.16
N HIS A 42 -5.49 -11.11 3.78
CA HIS A 42 -5.95 -10.30 4.91
C HIS A 42 -5.22 -8.97 5.00
N GLY A 43 -5.84 -7.98 5.65
CA GLY A 43 -5.26 -6.65 5.83
C GLY A 43 -5.77 -5.96 7.10
N ARG A 44 -4.84 -5.59 7.99
CA ARG A 44 -5.09 -4.78 9.18
C ARG A 44 -4.25 -3.51 9.14
N ARG A 45 -4.73 -2.49 9.85
CA ARG A 45 -4.02 -1.23 10.05
C ARG A 45 -4.24 -0.74 11.48
N THR A 46 -3.30 0.05 11.99
CA THR A 46 -3.54 0.82 13.22
C THR A 46 -4.53 1.94 12.96
N ALA A 47 -5.09 2.49 14.04
CA ALA A 47 -5.72 3.80 13.94
C ALA A 47 -4.72 4.85 13.42
N ILE A 48 -5.22 5.95 12.86
CA ILE A 48 -4.37 7.04 12.39
C ILE A 48 -4.37 8.14 13.46
N GLY A 49 -3.22 8.32 14.12
CA GLY A 49 -3.02 9.37 15.12
C GLY A 49 -2.39 10.63 14.52
N ARG A 50 -2.71 11.80 15.08
CA ARG A 50 -1.98 13.05 14.76
C ARG A 50 -0.55 12.98 15.30
N SER A 51 0.42 13.36 14.49
CA SER A 51 1.83 13.44 14.91
C SER A 51 2.01 14.45 16.07
N GLY A 52 2.78 14.08 17.09
CA GLY A 52 3.15 14.93 18.23
C GLY A 52 2.03 15.28 19.24
N ARG A 53 0.75 15.11 18.87
CA ARG A 53 -0.40 15.44 19.73
C ARG A 53 -1.46 14.34 19.83
N GLY A 54 -1.37 13.29 19.03
CA GLY A 54 -2.30 12.16 19.04
C GLY A 54 -1.93 11.07 20.05
N GLY A 55 -2.76 10.02 20.12
CA GLY A 55 -2.55 8.90 21.06
C GLY A 55 -1.28 8.08 20.83
N PHE A 56 -0.69 8.15 19.63
CA PHE A 56 0.58 7.48 19.30
C PHE A 56 1.80 8.39 19.42
N LYS A 57 1.71 9.49 20.17
CA LYS A 57 2.83 10.44 20.31
C LYS A 57 4.05 9.81 21.01
N ASP A 58 3.82 8.90 21.95
CA ASP A 58 4.84 8.24 22.76
C ASP A 58 5.10 6.79 22.31
N THR A 59 4.42 6.34 21.25
CA THR A 59 4.51 4.97 20.73
C THR A 59 5.58 4.89 19.64
N THR A 60 6.50 3.93 19.77
CA THR A 60 7.51 3.69 18.72
C THR A 60 6.87 3.06 17.48
N PRO A 61 7.41 3.30 16.26
CA PRO A 61 6.88 2.67 15.06
C PRO A 61 6.96 1.13 15.09
N ASP A 62 7.92 0.58 15.84
CA ASP A 62 8.09 -0.87 16.01
C ASP A 62 6.91 -1.49 16.77
N GLU A 63 6.38 -0.81 17.80
CA GLU A 63 5.18 -1.25 18.54
C GLU A 63 3.94 -1.23 17.64
N LEU A 64 3.79 -0.18 16.83
CA LEU A 64 2.70 -0.08 15.87
C LEU A 64 2.76 -1.20 14.83
N LEU A 65 3.96 -1.50 14.32
CA LEU A 65 4.17 -2.58 13.36
C LEU A 65 3.92 -3.95 13.99
N SER A 66 4.44 -4.19 15.19
CA SER A 66 4.25 -5.44 15.94
C SER A 66 2.77 -5.74 16.19
N ALA A 67 1.99 -4.73 16.60
CA ALA A 67 0.57 -4.88 16.85
C ALA A 67 -0.20 -5.34 15.60
N VAL A 68 0.09 -4.75 14.44
CA VAL A 68 -0.57 -5.11 13.18
C VAL A 68 -0.18 -6.50 12.72
N MET A 69 1.12 -6.83 12.73
CA MET A 69 1.58 -8.15 12.28
C MET A 69 1.03 -9.27 13.16
N THR A 70 0.99 -9.06 14.48
CA THR A 70 0.43 -10.02 15.44
C THR A 70 -1.08 -10.21 15.20
N ALA A 71 -1.82 -9.12 15.01
CA ALA A 71 -3.26 -9.19 14.75
C ALA A 71 -3.57 -9.97 13.46
N VAL A 72 -2.82 -9.73 12.38
CA VAL A 72 -3.00 -10.46 11.11
C VAL A 72 -2.73 -11.96 11.30
N LEU A 73 -1.64 -12.33 11.98
CA LEU A 73 -1.32 -13.74 12.22
C LEU A 73 -2.38 -14.45 13.08
N GLN A 74 -2.95 -13.74 14.07
CA GLN A 74 -4.04 -14.26 14.90
C GLN A 74 -5.34 -14.43 14.11
N ASP A 75 -5.70 -13.46 13.27
CA ASP A 75 -6.92 -13.50 12.47
C ASP A 75 -6.90 -14.64 11.45
N VAL A 76 -5.76 -14.85 10.78
CA VAL A 76 -5.59 -15.92 9.76
C VAL A 76 -5.18 -17.25 10.41
N LYS A 77 -4.83 -17.25 11.70
CA LYS A 77 -4.33 -18.42 12.46
C LYS A 77 -3.13 -19.10 11.78
N LEU A 78 -2.23 -18.30 11.23
CA LEU A 78 -1.01 -18.78 10.58
C LEU A 78 0.15 -18.78 11.56
N SER A 79 1.04 -19.77 11.42
CA SER A 79 2.28 -19.76 12.18
C SER A 79 3.27 -18.78 11.52
N PRO A 80 4.02 -17.98 12.30
CA PRO A 80 5.00 -17.05 11.74
C PRO A 80 6.14 -17.76 11.00
N ALA A 81 6.37 -19.05 11.25
CA ALA A 81 7.37 -19.86 10.55
C ALA A 81 7.00 -20.16 9.08
N GLN A 82 5.73 -20.02 8.71
CA GLN A 82 5.25 -20.22 7.34
C GLN A 82 5.39 -18.97 6.46
N LEU A 83 5.71 -17.82 7.05
CA LEU A 83 5.96 -16.59 6.29
C LEU A 83 7.30 -16.70 5.56
N GLY A 84 7.27 -16.55 4.23
CA GLY A 84 8.48 -16.57 3.41
C GLY A 84 9.28 -15.27 3.46
N ASP A 85 8.59 -14.13 3.52
CA ASP A 85 9.22 -12.80 3.53
C ASP A 85 8.29 -11.75 4.17
N ILE A 86 8.87 -10.65 4.66
CA ILE A 86 8.15 -9.50 5.23
C ILE A 86 8.75 -8.21 4.67
N CYS A 87 8.02 -7.59 3.74
CA CYS A 87 8.39 -6.29 3.18
C CYS A 87 7.76 -5.14 3.97
N VAL A 88 8.58 -4.30 4.61
CA VAL A 88 8.13 -3.14 5.38
C VAL A 88 8.57 -1.85 4.71
N VAL A 89 7.63 -0.96 4.42
CA VAL A 89 7.92 0.37 3.85
C VAL A 89 7.80 1.44 4.92
N THR A 90 8.85 2.23 5.11
CA THR A 90 8.84 3.40 6.01
C THR A 90 9.37 4.62 5.28
N SER A 91 8.73 5.78 5.48
CA SER A 91 9.04 7.03 4.75
C SER A 91 9.69 8.12 5.61
N ARG A 92 10.23 7.78 6.80
CA ARG A 92 11.00 8.79 7.55
C ARG A 92 12.31 9.05 6.82
N ARG A 93 12.46 10.26 6.28
CA ARG A 93 13.75 10.81 5.87
C ARG A 93 14.62 10.89 7.13
N LEU A 94 15.37 9.83 7.39
CA LEU A 94 16.43 9.80 8.40
C LEU A 94 17.45 10.87 8.01
N CYS A 95 17.46 12.01 8.70
CA CYS A 95 18.64 12.84 8.72
C CYS A 95 19.56 12.29 9.81
N LEU A 96 20.70 11.73 9.35
CA LEU A 96 21.91 11.26 10.06
C LEU A 96 21.67 10.19 11.14
N CYS A 97 22.11 8.93 11.00
CA CYS A 97 23.39 8.44 10.48
C CYS A 97 23.20 7.30 9.48
N GLN A 98 24.22 7.02 8.67
CA GLN A 98 24.28 5.90 7.70
C GLN A 98 23.92 4.56 8.35
N LEU A 99 22.66 4.17 8.34
CA LEU A 99 22.30 2.76 8.24
C LEU A 99 22.38 2.42 6.76
N SER A 100 23.61 2.08 6.37
CA SER A 100 23.88 1.37 5.14
C SER A 100 22.90 0.21 5.05
N ILE A 101 22.15 0.16 3.95
CA ILE A 101 21.25 -0.92 3.54
C ILE A 101 21.94 -2.30 3.53
N GLY A 102 23.28 -2.35 3.69
CA GLY A 102 24.05 -3.57 3.86
C GLY A 102 24.10 -4.20 5.26
N SER A 103 23.53 -3.62 6.33
CA SER A 103 23.52 -4.28 7.65
C SER A 103 22.18 -4.96 7.95
N VAL A 104 21.83 -6.00 7.19
CA VAL A 104 21.00 -7.08 7.73
C VAL A 104 21.82 -7.74 8.83
N ARG A 105 21.78 -7.18 10.05
CA ARG A 105 22.04 -8.00 11.23
C ARG A 105 20.89 -8.99 11.27
N ARG A 106 21.21 -10.28 11.08
CA ARG A 106 20.35 -11.39 11.55
C ARG A 106 20.23 -11.27 13.07
N GLY A 107 19.42 -10.32 13.53
CA GLY A 107 18.98 -10.23 14.91
C GLY A 107 17.80 -11.16 15.05
N SER A 108 18.04 -12.41 15.42
CA SER A 108 17.01 -13.33 15.87
C SER A 108 16.42 -12.81 17.19
N ARG A 109 15.54 -11.81 17.11
CA ARG A 109 14.63 -11.53 18.21
C ARG A 109 13.56 -12.63 18.17
N ARG A 110 13.61 -13.53 19.14
CA ARG A 110 12.52 -14.48 19.40
C ARG A 110 11.27 -13.64 19.62
N TRP A 111 10.31 -13.79 18.71
CA TRP A 111 8.95 -13.34 18.93
C TRP A 111 8.38 -14.16 20.09
N PRO A 112 7.77 -13.54 21.11
CA PRO A 112 7.05 -14.29 22.13
C PRO A 112 5.93 -15.09 21.47
N ALA A 113 5.72 -16.30 21.97
CA ALA A 113 4.72 -17.26 21.50
C ALA A 113 3.29 -16.76 21.73
#